data_AF-A0AAX1XMH8-F1
#
_entry.id   AF-A0AAX1XMH8-F1
#
_cell.length_a   1.000
_cell.length_b   1.000
_cell.length_c   1.000
_cell.angle_alpha   90.00
_cell.angle_beta   90.00
_cell.angle_gamma   90.00
#
_symmetry.space_group_name_H-M   'P 1'
#
loop_
_entity.id
_entity.type
_entity.pdbx_description
1 polymer ?
#
loop_
_entity_poly.entity_id
_entity_poly.type
_entity_poly.pdbx_seq_one_letter_code
_entity_poly.pdbx_strand_id
1 'polypeptide(L)'
;MKRFYSLFALPLISAATLANEPLPDRQTELPAVKKENHGEYLQPRDLSKIPNTAFGEQVKRGYSLFVNSQQMRGKYVGNEQNCVNCHMEAGRKANAAPLWAAYMAYPAYRKKNDRVNSYADRIQGCFEYSMNGKAPAYDSPEIVALSAYAYWLAMGGLLDKHGMTDEPIPELDAKALQVGGKAKDFPLPEAIAQALPIEERGNLSGRGYPKIAAPKQEPSTERGALVYEKNCETCHRADGSGIKGTDGHSYIPPLWGEYAYNWGAGMHRINTAAYFIYENMPLGKSVQLSKQEAWDVAAYVNSHERPQDPRFKGNVSANAERYHQHQGYYGKTLSGKQVGSNAFKSGTVE
;
A
#
# COMPACT_ATOMS: atom_id res chain seq x y z
N MET A 1 -35.27 67.18 -12.63
CA MET A 1 -34.08 66.50 -12.07
C MET A 1 -33.94 65.12 -12.70
N LYS A 2 -33.09 64.95 -13.72
CA LYS A 2 -32.82 63.65 -14.35
C LYS A 2 -31.68 62.97 -13.58
N ARG A 3 -31.97 61.86 -12.90
CA ARG A 3 -30.97 61.02 -12.21
C ARG A 3 -30.31 60.09 -13.23
N PHE A 4 -29.02 60.31 -13.48
CA PHE A 4 -28.17 59.38 -14.21
C PHE A 4 -27.82 58.20 -13.29
N TYR A 5 -28.23 56.99 -13.68
CA TYR A 5 -27.74 55.76 -13.08
C TYR A 5 -26.54 55.28 -13.89
N SER A 6 -25.33 55.41 -13.33
CA SER A 6 -24.13 54.76 -13.88
C SER A 6 -24.16 53.28 -13.55
N LEU A 7 -24.33 52.44 -14.59
CA LEU A 7 -24.10 51.00 -14.52
C LEU A 7 -22.59 50.73 -14.42
N PHE A 8 -22.13 50.32 -13.23
CA PHE A 8 -20.83 49.68 -13.06
C PHE A 8 -20.94 48.23 -13.54
N ALA A 9 -20.38 47.94 -14.72
CA ALA A 9 -20.17 46.57 -15.16
C ALA A 9 -18.93 46.00 -14.43
N LEU A 10 -19.14 45.11 -13.46
CA LEU A 10 -18.07 44.29 -12.91
C LEU A 10 -17.69 43.21 -13.94
N PRO A 11 -16.39 43.03 -14.26
CA PRO A 11 -15.98 41.91 -15.08
C PRO A 11 -16.09 40.62 -14.26
N LEU A 12 -16.92 39.69 -14.72
CA LEU A 12 -16.92 38.29 -14.29
C LEU A 12 -15.58 37.66 -14.69
N ILE A 13 -14.62 37.66 -13.76
CA ILE A 13 -13.41 36.85 -13.88
C ILE A 13 -13.86 35.41 -13.64
N SER A 14 -14.02 34.65 -14.73
CA SER A 14 -14.29 33.23 -14.70
C SER A 14 -13.05 32.50 -14.18
N ALA A 15 -13.00 32.24 -12.87
CA ALA A 15 -12.01 31.38 -12.25
C ALA A 15 -12.40 29.91 -12.48
N ALA A 16 -12.16 29.43 -13.70
CA ALA A 16 -12.28 28.01 -14.03
C ALA A 16 -10.92 27.46 -14.50
N THR A 17 -9.91 27.56 -13.65
CA THR A 17 -8.72 26.70 -13.71
C THR A 17 -8.85 25.66 -12.60
N LEU A 18 -9.72 24.67 -12.82
CA LEU A 18 -9.76 23.48 -11.97
C LEU A 18 -8.55 22.60 -12.31
N ALA A 19 -7.61 22.58 -11.37
CA ALA A 19 -6.69 21.50 -11.03
C ALA A 19 -5.98 20.77 -12.19
N ASN A 20 -4.84 21.31 -12.60
CA ASN A 20 -3.74 20.52 -13.16
C ASN A 20 -2.64 20.34 -12.10
N GLU A 21 -3.01 20.20 -10.82
CA GLU A 21 -2.03 19.85 -9.79
C GLU A 21 -1.54 18.42 -10.05
N PRO A 22 -0.22 18.20 -10.12
CA PRO A 22 0.31 16.85 -10.28
C PRO A 22 -0.16 15.99 -9.10
N LEU A 23 -0.65 14.77 -9.38
CA LEU A 23 -0.97 13.80 -8.33
C LEU A 23 0.21 13.78 -7.33
N PRO A 24 -0.03 14.08 -6.04
CA PRO A 24 1.04 14.14 -5.07
C PRO A 24 1.74 12.78 -5.02
N ASP A 25 3.08 12.76 -4.99
CA ASP A 25 3.80 11.50 -4.88
C ASP A 25 3.59 10.88 -3.49
N ARG A 26 2.54 10.05 -3.40
CA ARG A 26 2.17 9.33 -2.18
C ARG A 26 2.95 8.04 -1.97
N GLN A 27 3.89 7.69 -2.87
CA GLN A 27 4.57 6.39 -2.89
C GLN A 27 6.08 6.48 -2.60
N THR A 28 6.55 7.53 -1.91
CA THR A 28 7.94 7.59 -1.40
C THR A 28 8.29 6.31 -0.64
N GLU A 29 9.51 5.78 -0.83
CA GLU A 29 9.97 4.60 -0.10
C GLU A 29 9.86 4.80 1.41
N LEU A 30 9.20 3.85 2.08
CA LEU A 30 9.22 3.82 3.55
C LEU A 30 10.56 3.23 4.00
N PRO A 31 11.14 3.72 5.10
CA PRO A 31 12.37 3.15 5.64
C PRO A 31 12.19 1.65 5.88
N ALA A 32 13.07 0.84 5.29
CA ALA A 32 13.11 -0.60 5.55
C ALA A 32 13.75 -0.85 6.91
N VAL A 33 13.07 -1.61 7.77
CA VAL A 33 13.54 -1.94 9.13
C VAL A 33 14.30 -3.27 9.09
N LYS A 34 15.33 -3.44 9.93
CA LYS A 34 15.98 -4.74 10.10
C LYS A 34 15.01 -5.70 10.80
N LYS A 35 15.10 -6.99 10.48
CA LYS A 35 14.36 -8.02 11.22
C LYS A 35 14.89 -8.07 12.65
N GLU A 36 14.00 -7.96 13.62
CA GLU A 36 14.34 -8.23 15.03
C GLU A 36 14.27 -9.74 15.31
N ASN A 37 15.25 -10.23 16.06
CA ASN A 37 15.46 -11.67 16.30
C ASN A 37 14.79 -12.19 17.58
N HIS A 38 14.03 -11.35 18.30
CA HIS A 38 13.47 -11.70 19.63
C HIS A 38 12.01 -12.20 19.60
N GLY A 39 11.42 -12.40 18.42
CA GLY A 39 10.20 -13.22 18.26
C GLY A 39 8.87 -12.64 18.76
N GLU A 40 8.86 -11.56 19.54
CA GLU A 40 7.61 -10.98 20.07
C GLU A 40 7.12 -9.79 19.23
N TYR A 41 6.51 -10.09 18.09
CA TYR A 41 5.73 -9.10 17.35
C TYR A 41 4.40 -8.83 18.05
N LEU A 42 3.87 -7.62 17.88
CA LEU A 42 2.52 -7.29 18.33
C LEU A 42 1.53 -8.30 17.75
N GLN A 43 0.76 -8.97 18.61
CA GLN A 43 -0.31 -9.86 18.20
C GLN A 43 -1.62 -9.09 18.25
N PRO A 44 -2.28 -8.82 17.11
CA PRO A 44 -3.59 -8.19 17.15
C PRO A 44 -4.59 -9.10 17.86
N ARG A 45 -5.48 -8.46 18.64
CA ARG A 45 -6.62 -9.10 19.29
C ARG A 45 -7.36 -10.02 18.32
N ASP A 46 -8.00 -11.07 18.85
CA ASP A 46 -8.71 -12.03 18.01
C ASP A 46 -9.95 -11.40 17.34
N LEU A 47 -10.18 -11.71 16.05
CA LEU A 47 -11.29 -11.14 15.28
C LEU A 47 -12.67 -11.55 15.83
N SER A 48 -12.76 -12.67 16.55
CA SER A 48 -13.99 -13.09 17.25
C SER A 48 -14.39 -12.15 18.39
N LYS A 49 -13.46 -11.30 18.87
CA LYS A 49 -13.71 -10.30 19.91
C LYS A 49 -14.22 -8.96 19.34
N ILE A 50 -14.43 -8.85 18.03
CA ILE A 50 -15.06 -7.65 17.46
C ILE A 50 -16.48 -7.54 18.02
N PRO A 51 -16.84 -6.42 18.70
CA PRO A 51 -18.15 -6.29 19.32
C PRO A 51 -19.25 -6.15 18.27
N ASN A 52 -20.50 -6.46 18.65
CA ASN A 52 -21.67 -6.22 17.81
C ASN A 52 -22.21 -4.79 18.03
N THR A 53 -21.35 -3.79 17.84
CA THR A 53 -21.68 -2.34 17.90
C THR A 53 -21.57 -1.72 16.51
N ALA A 54 -22.01 -0.47 16.35
CA ALA A 54 -21.86 0.26 15.10
C ALA A 54 -20.38 0.36 14.66
N PHE A 55 -19.47 0.59 15.61
CA PHE A 55 -18.03 0.54 15.34
C PHE A 55 -17.57 -0.87 14.94
N GLY A 56 -18.01 -1.90 15.66
CA GLY A 56 -17.68 -3.29 15.32
C GLY A 56 -18.13 -3.70 13.92
N GLU A 57 -19.30 -3.26 13.46
CA GLU A 57 -19.76 -3.48 12.09
C GLU A 57 -18.88 -2.75 11.06
N GLN A 58 -18.37 -1.55 11.38
CA GLN A 58 -17.38 -0.86 10.53
C GLN A 58 -16.06 -1.64 10.46
N VAL A 59 -15.59 -2.19 11.58
CA VAL A 59 -14.39 -3.04 11.63
C VAL A 59 -14.58 -4.30 10.76
N LYS A 60 -15.73 -4.99 10.88
CA LYS A 60 -16.06 -6.16 10.05
C LYS A 60 -16.13 -5.81 8.57
N ARG A 61 -16.74 -4.68 8.22
CA ARG A 61 -16.75 -4.16 6.84
C ARG A 61 -15.33 -3.89 6.35
N GLY A 62 -14.50 -3.25 7.16
CA GLY A 62 -13.10 -2.97 6.83
C GLY A 62 -12.30 -4.23 6.57
N TYR A 63 -12.44 -5.24 7.43
CA TYR A 63 -11.87 -6.57 7.22
C TYR A 63 -12.32 -7.16 5.89
N SER A 64 -13.64 -7.18 5.61
CA SER A 64 -14.21 -7.72 4.37
C SER A 64 -13.62 -7.05 3.12
N LEU A 65 -13.59 -5.71 3.08
CA LEU A 65 -13.02 -4.95 1.96
C LEU A 65 -11.51 -5.18 1.81
N PHE A 66 -10.80 -5.41 2.91
CA PHE A 66 -9.36 -5.66 2.89
C PHE A 66 -9.01 -7.05 2.35
N VAL A 67 -9.73 -8.08 2.80
CA VAL A 67 -9.49 -9.46 2.36
C VAL A 67 -10.01 -9.74 0.95
N ASN A 68 -11.10 -9.06 0.56
CA ASN A 68 -11.68 -9.17 -0.77
C ASN A 68 -11.99 -7.78 -1.34
N SER A 69 -10.94 -7.09 -1.78
CA SER A 69 -11.03 -5.76 -2.38
C SER A 69 -11.69 -5.79 -3.77
N GLN A 70 -11.81 -6.96 -4.39
CA GLN A 70 -12.55 -7.13 -5.65
C GLN A 70 -14.04 -6.78 -5.52
N GLN A 71 -14.60 -6.69 -4.30
CA GLN A 71 -15.91 -6.07 -4.05
C GLN A 71 -16.01 -4.63 -4.57
N MET A 72 -14.87 -3.96 -4.73
CA MET A 72 -14.76 -2.59 -5.23
C MET A 72 -14.24 -2.51 -6.68
N ARG A 73 -14.17 -3.64 -7.38
CA ARG A 73 -13.72 -3.69 -8.77
C ARG A 73 -14.64 -2.88 -9.68
N GLY A 74 -14.06 -2.17 -10.64
CA GLY A 74 -14.80 -1.34 -11.59
C GLY A 74 -15.28 0.00 -11.02
N LYS A 75 -15.05 0.27 -9.73
CA LYS A 75 -15.29 1.59 -9.12
C LYS A 75 -14.01 2.19 -8.52
N TYR A 76 -13.32 1.43 -7.68
CA TYR A 76 -12.11 1.88 -7.00
C TYR A 76 -10.89 0.98 -7.27
N VAL A 77 -11.11 -0.28 -7.65
CA VAL A 77 -10.07 -1.24 -8.02
C VAL A 77 -10.12 -1.49 -9.53
N GLY A 78 -9.01 -1.26 -10.22
CA GLY A 78 -8.89 -1.39 -11.68
C GLY A 78 -8.06 -2.60 -12.11
N ASN A 79 -7.73 -3.51 -11.21
CA ASN A 79 -6.91 -4.69 -11.48
C ASN A 79 -7.37 -5.94 -10.70
N GLU A 80 -6.62 -7.03 -10.77
CA GLU A 80 -6.94 -8.32 -10.13
C GLU A 80 -6.28 -8.50 -8.75
N GLN A 81 -5.89 -7.40 -8.08
CA GLN A 81 -5.26 -7.45 -6.76
C GLN A 81 -6.29 -7.37 -5.63
N ASN A 82 -5.92 -7.92 -4.47
CA ASN A 82 -6.54 -7.70 -3.17
C ASN A 82 -5.47 -7.14 -2.22
N CYS A 83 -5.85 -6.32 -1.23
CA CYS A 83 -4.88 -5.78 -0.26
C CYS A 83 -4.07 -6.90 0.40
N VAL A 84 -4.71 -8.03 0.71
CA VAL A 84 -4.09 -9.21 1.32
C VAL A 84 -3.02 -9.90 0.49
N ASN A 85 -2.95 -9.64 -0.82
CA ASN A 85 -1.89 -10.22 -1.65
C ASN A 85 -0.49 -9.70 -1.28
N CYS A 86 -0.40 -8.50 -0.71
CA CYS A 86 0.86 -7.91 -0.23
C CYS A 86 0.89 -7.72 1.29
N HIS A 87 -0.28 -7.72 1.93
CA HIS A 87 -0.48 -7.54 3.37
C HIS A 87 -1.08 -8.80 3.98
N MET A 88 -0.21 -9.79 4.24
CA MET A 88 -0.62 -11.17 4.51
C MET A 88 -1.40 -11.34 5.82
N GLU A 89 -2.13 -12.45 5.91
CA GLU A 89 -2.99 -12.82 7.06
C GLU A 89 -3.95 -11.69 7.44
N ALA A 90 -4.68 -11.17 6.44
CA ALA A 90 -5.56 -10.02 6.62
C ALA A 90 -4.85 -8.77 7.20
N GLY A 91 -3.57 -8.58 6.90
CA GLY A 91 -2.78 -7.47 7.40
C GLY A 91 -2.28 -7.63 8.83
N ARG A 92 -2.37 -8.84 9.39
CA ARG A 92 -1.91 -9.16 10.76
C ARG A 92 -0.45 -9.62 10.79
N LYS A 93 0.04 -10.23 9.71
CA LYS A 93 1.36 -10.86 9.66
C LYS A 93 2.48 -9.83 9.79
N ALA A 94 3.28 -9.98 10.84
CA ALA A 94 4.54 -9.24 10.98
C ALA A 94 5.46 -9.49 9.78
N ASN A 95 6.28 -8.51 9.43
CA ASN A 95 7.22 -8.57 8.29
C ASN A 95 6.56 -8.70 6.90
N ALA A 96 5.23 -8.56 6.83
CA ALA A 96 4.45 -8.50 5.60
C ALA A 96 3.66 -7.19 5.50
N ALA A 97 4.29 -6.08 5.91
CA ALA A 97 3.67 -4.75 5.98
C ALA A 97 2.32 -4.75 6.75
N PRO A 98 2.29 -5.20 8.02
CA PRO A 98 1.06 -5.30 8.78
C PRO A 98 0.37 -3.95 9.01
N LEU A 99 -0.96 -3.96 9.08
CA LEU A 99 -1.77 -2.76 9.26
C LEU A 99 -1.62 -2.14 10.65
N TRP A 100 -1.45 -2.95 11.70
CA TRP A 100 -1.28 -2.43 13.06
C TRP A 100 -0.03 -1.54 13.16
N ALA A 101 1.07 -1.95 12.55
CA ALA A 101 2.30 -1.16 12.49
C ALA A 101 2.15 0.07 11.61
N ALA A 102 1.43 -0.08 10.49
CA ALA A 102 1.17 1.03 9.59
C ALA A 102 0.35 2.11 10.28
N TYR A 103 -0.76 1.76 10.94
CA TYR A 103 -1.65 2.70 11.61
C TYR A 103 -0.90 3.53 12.65
N MET A 104 -0.07 2.89 13.49
CA MET A 104 0.74 3.56 14.50
C MET A 104 1.87 4.43 13.93
N ALA A 105 2.17 4.33 12.63
CA ALA A 105 3.21 5.12 11.99
C ALA A 105 2.73 6.40 11.29
N TYR A 106 1.42 6.65 11.28
CA TYR A 106 0.81 7.87 10.72
C TYR A 106 0.12 8.69 11.81
N PRO A 107 -0.02 10.02 11.67
CA PRO A 107 0.40 10.82 10.53
C PRO A 107 1.92 10.93 10.40
N ALA A 108 2.41 11.09 9.17
CA ALA A 108 3.84 11.18 8.88
C ALA A 108 4.12 12.33 7.92
N TYR A 109 5.03 13.22 8.33
CA TYR A 109 5.54 14.27 7.45
C TYR A 109 6.31 13.65 6.27
N ARG A 110 6.11 14.22 5.07
CA ARG A 110 6.74 13.80 3.83
C ARG A 110 7.38 15.01 3.16
N LYS A 111 8.72 15.05 3.19
CA LYS A 111 9.52 16.14 2.60
C LYS A 111 9.27 16.37 1.10
N LYS A 112 8.77 15.36 0.37
CA LYS A 112 8.60 15.40 -1.09
C LYS A 112 7.34 16.15 -1.56
N ASN A 113 6.29 16.23 -0.73
CA ASN A 113 5.08 17.01 -1.00
C ASN A 113 4.86 18.09 0.06
N ASP A 114 5.86 18.33 0.92
CA ASP A 114 5.84 19.24 2.06
C ASP A 114 4.56 19.13 2.92
N ARG A 115 4.04 17.91 3.09
CA ARG A 115 2.75 17.67 3.75
C ARG A 115 2.83 16.54 4.77
N VAL A 116 2.03 16.68 5.82
CA VAL A 116 1.69 15.61 6.76
C VAL A 116 0.62 14.73 6.12
N ASN A 117 0.98 13.50 5.75
CA ASN A 117 0.02 12.53 5.25
C ASN A 117 -0.61 11.78 6.42
N SER A 118 -1.94 11.69 6.42
CA SER A 118 -2.73 10.85 7.33
C SER A 118 -2.65 9.36 6.95
N TYR A 119 -3.22 8.50 7.79
CA TYR A 119 -3.39 7.10 7.44
C TYR A 119 -4.32 6.91 6.23
N ALA A 120 -5.42 7.67 6.15
CA ALA A 120 -6.33 7.65 5.01
C ALA A 120 -5.65 8.10 3.70
N ASP A 121 -4.81 9.15 3.73
CA ASP A 121 -4.01 9.56 2.55
C ASP A 121 -3.14 8.40 2.04
N ARG A 122 -2.61 7.58 2.96
CA ARG A 122 -1.82 6.40 2.59
C ARG A 122 -2.67 5.32 1.93
N ILE A 123 -3.89 5.06 2.43
CA ILE A 123 -4.82 4.09 1.83
C ILE A 123 -5.21 4.54 0.43
N GLN A 124 -5.53 5.83 0.23
CA GLN A 124 -5.86 6.37 -1.10
C GLN A 124 -4.74 6.13 -2.11
N GLY A 125 -3.48 6.34 -1.72
CA GLY A 125 -2.34 6.01 -2.57
C GLY A 125 -2.25 4.51 -2.91
N CYS A 126 -2.64 3.61 -2.02
CA CYS A 126 -2.71 2.18 -2.34
C CYS A 126 -3.72 1.88 -3.45
N PHE A 127 -4.89 2.54 -3.45
CA PHE A 127 -5.88 2.39 -4.52
C PHE A 127 -5.35 2.89 -5.86
N GLU A 128 -4.72 4.08 -5.88
CA GLU A 128 -4.18 4.68 -7.10
C GLU A 128 -3.06 3.85 -7.72
N TYR A 129 -2.21 3.22 -6.90
CA TYR A 129 -1.01 2.54 -7.38
C TYR A 129 -1.12 1.01 -7.36
N SER A 130 -1.28 0.42 -6.18
CA SER A 130 -1.29 -1.04 -6.03
C SER A 130 -2.55 -1.67 -6.63
N MET A 131 -3.69 -0.99 -6.52
CA MET A 131 -4.97 -1.46 -7.05
C MET A 131 -5.26 -0.93 -8.45
N ASN A 132 -4.34 -0.15 -9.03
CA ASN A 132 -4.45 0.46 -10.35
C ASN A 132 -5.83 1.08 -10.60
N GLY A 133 -6.36 1.81 -9.63
CA GLY A 133 -7.73 2.29 -9.65
C GLY A 133 -7.85 3.75 -9.25
N LYS A 134 -9.05 4.11 -8.76
CA LYS A 134 -9.38 5.45 -8.30
C LYS A 134 -9.56 5.42 -6.79
N ALA A 135 -8.86 6.30 -6.07
CA ALA A 135 -9.04 6.42 -4.64
C ALA A 135 -10.50 6.78 -4.31
N PRO A 136 -11.14 6.06 -3.35
CA PRO A 136 -12.39 6.52 -2.78
C PRO A 136 -12.22 7.90 -2.11
N ALA A 137 -13.32 8.65 -1.98
CA ALA A 137 -13.32 9.93 -1.27
C ALA A 137 -12.82 9.75 0.17
N TYR A 138 -12.17 10.79 0.72
CA TYR A 138 -11.49 10.70 2.01
C TYR A 138 -12.43 10.24 3.12
N ASP A 139 -13.63 10.80 3.20
CA ASP A 139 -14.70 10.51 4.17
C ASP A 139 -15.66 9.38 3.71
N SER A 140 -15.32 8.66 2.64
CA SER A 140 -16.17 7.57 2.14
C SER A 140 -16.32 6.43 3.17
N PRO A 141 -17.46 5.72 3.17
CA PRO A 141 -17.66 4.55 4.02
C PRO A 141 -16.57 3.48 3.84
N GLU A 142 -15.99 3.35 2.64
CA GLU A 142 -14.90 2.41 2.37
C GLU A 142 -13.61 2.78 3.10
N ILE A 143 -13.17 4.05 3.04
CA ILE A 143 -11.95 4.49 3.71
C ILE A 143 -12.14 4.46 5.22
N VAL A 144 -13.28 4.93 5.74
CA VAL A 144 -13.59 4.87 7.17
C VAL A 144 -13.54 3.42 7.68
N ALA A 145 -14.16 2.47 6.98
CA ALA A 145 -14.15 1.07 7.38
C ALA A 145 -12.75 0.45 7.35
N LEU A 146 -11.97 0.70 6.29
CA LEU A 146 -10.57 0.24 6.21
C LEU A 146 -9.69 0.82 7.32
N SER A 147 -9.91 2.09 7.68
CA SER A 147 -9.25 2.76 8.81
C SER A 147 -9.68 2.16 10.15
N ALA A 148 -10.98 1.89 10.35
CA ALA A 148 -11.50 1.23 11.54
C ALA A 148 -10.84 -0.14 11.78
N TYR A 149 -10.70 -0.94 10.73
CA TYR A 149 -10.04 -2.24 10.82
C TYR A 149 -8.56 -2.14 11.22
N ALA A 150 -7.81 -1.23 10.60
CA ALA A 150 -6.40 -1.01 10.94
C ALA A 150 -6.22 -0.48 12.38
N TYR A 151 -7.09 0.43 12.81
CA TYR A 151 -7.14 0.93 14.18
C TYR A 151 -7.42 -0.21 15.17
N TRP A 152 -8.42 -1.05 14.90
CA TRP A 152 -8.77 -2.19 15.74
C TRP A 152 -7.60 -3.15 15.91
N LEU A 153 -6.88 -3.46 14.82
CA LEU A 153 -5.68 -4.31 14.86
C LEU A 153 -4.57 -3.70 15.74
N ALA A 154 -4.33 -2.40 15.62
CA ALA A 154 -3.32 -1.69 16.38
C ALA A 154 -3.67 -1.59 17.86
N MET A 155 -4.85 -1.04 18.17
CA MET A 155 -5.28 -0.77 19.53
C MET A 155 -5.51 -2.06 20.30
N GLY A 156 -6.20 -3.05 19.71
CA GLY A 156 -6.41 -4.35 20.34
C GLY A 156 -5.10 -5.04 20.68
N GLY A 157 -4.14 -5.07 19.75
CA GLY A 157 -2.83 -5.66 20.03
C GLY A 157 -2.04 -4.93 21.11
N LEU A 158 -2.11 -3.59 21.15
CA LEU A 158 -1.44 -2.80 22.19
C LEU A 158 -2.05 -3.02 23.57
N LEU A 159 -3.38 -3.05 23.67
CA LEU A 159 -4.09 -3.35 24.91
C LEU A 159 -3.72 -4.75 25.42
N ASP A 160 -3.83 -5.76 24.56
CA ASP A 160 -3.57 -7.16 24.93
C ASP A 160 -2.11 -7.37 25.37
N LYS A 161 -1.14 -6.72 24.69
CA LYS A 161 0.28 -6.75 25.08
C LYS A 161 0.53 -6.18 26.48
N HIS A 162 -0.32 -5.29 26.97
CA HIS A 162 -0.22 -4.70 28.31
C HIS A 162 -1.20 -5.34 29.32
N GLY A 163 -1.71 -6.55 29.02
CA GLY A 163 -2.58 -7.29 29.92
C GLY A 163 -4.03 -6.79 29.97
N MET A 164 -4.43 -5.89 29.06
CA MET A 164 -5.76 -5.31 29.00
C MET A 164 -6.67 -6.09 28.02
N THR A 165 -6.66 -7.43 28.12
CA THR A 165 -7.34 -8.32 27.16
C THR A 165 -8.86 -8.25 27.19
N ASP A 166 -9.43 -7.89 28.33
CA ASP A 166 -10.89 -7.77 28.54
C ASP A 166 -11.39 -6.31 28.42
N GLU A 167 -10.48 -5.34 28.31
CA GLU A 167 -10.84 -3.94 28.15
C GLU A 167 -11.38 -3.67 26.74
N PRO A 168 -12.50 -2.95 26.59
CA PRO A 168 -13.01 -2.59 25.28
C PRO A 168 -12.04 -1.66 24.56
N ILE A 169 -11.91 -1.85 23.23
CA ILE A 169 -11.18 -0.88 22.40
C ILE A 169 -12.00 0.41 22.35
N PRO A 170 -11.42 1.59 22.68
CA PRO A 170 -12.11 2.87 22.58
C PRO A 170 -12.68 3.09 21.17
N GLU A 171 -13.96 3.39 21.06
CA GLU A 171 -14.58 3.66 19.76
C GLU A 171 -14.25 5.10 19.33
N LEU A 172 -13.75 5.26 18.10
CA LEU A 172 -13.39 6.56 17.52
C LEU A 172 -14.42 6.98 16.46
N ASP A 173 -14.63 8.28 16.31
CA ASP A 173 -15.40 8.79 15.18
C ASP A 173 -14.65 8.60 13.84
N ALA A 174 -15.39 8.76 12.74
CA ALA A 174 -14.87 8.55 11.39
C ALA A 174 -13.63 9.41 11.08
N LYS A 175 -13.58 10.65 11.58
CA LYS A 175 -12.48 11.58 11.31
C LYS A 175 -11.22 11.15 12.07
N ALA A 176 -11.36 10.80 13.35
CA ALA A 176 -10.27 10.35 14.19
C ALA A 176 -9.64 9.04 13.68
N LEU A 177 -10.47 8.09 13.21
CA LEU A 177 -10.01 6.84 12.60
C LEU A 177 -9.06 7.05 11.42
N GLN A 178 -9.21 8.14 10.68
CA GLN A 178 -8.49 8.37 9.43
C GLN A 178 -7.10 8.97 9.63
N VAL A 179 -6.79 9.48 10.83
CA VAL A 179 -5.54 10.23 11.10
C VAL A 179 -4.35 9.29 11.30
N GLY A 180 -4.50 8.27 12.14
CA GLY A 180 -3.44 7.33 12.54
C GLY A 180 -2.93 7.53 13.98
N GLY A 181 -2.18 6.55 14.47
CA GLY A 181 -1.78 6.43 15.88
C GLY A 181 -0.69 7.39 16.37
N LYS A 182 -0.02 8.17 15.51
CA LYS A 182 0.90 9.25 15.91
C LYS A 182 0.21 10.58 16.18
N ALA A 183 -1.12 10.64 16.08
CA ALA A 183 -1.87 11.84 16.44
C ALA A 183 -1.60 12.17 17.93
N LYS A 184 -1.46 13.46 18.25
CA LYS A 184 -1.13 13.90 19.62
C LYS A 184 -2.22 13.53 20.62
N ASP A 185 -3.46 13.51 20.15
CA ASP A 185 -4.70 13.18 20.84
C ASP A 185 -5.11 11.71 20.66
N PHE A 186 -4.22 10.86 20.14
CA PHE A 186 -4.52 9.43 20.00
C PHE A 186 -4.75 8.79 21.39
N PRO A 187 -5.92 8.15 21.64
CA PRO A 187 -6.36 7.81 22.98
C PRO A 187 -5.74 6.50 23.47
N LEU A 188 -4.45 6.53 23.79
CA LEU A 188 -3.76 5.42 24.46
C LEU A 188 -3.94 5.52 25.98
N PRO A 189 -4.19 4.40 26.68
CA PRO A 189 -4.02 4.33 28.12
C PRO A 189 -2.65 4.83 28.55
N GLU A 190 -2.57 5.47 29.70
CA GLU A 190 -1.35 6.14 30.18
C GLU A 190 -0.15 5.20 30.20
N ALA A 191 -0.32 3.97 30.71
CA ALA A 191 0.74 2.96 30.74
C ALA A 191 1.33 2.66 29.35
N ILE A 192 0.47 2.59 28.32
CA ILE A 192 0.89 2.34 26.94
C ILE A 192 1.52 3.59 26.34
N ALA A 193 0.97 4.78 26.62
CA ALA A 193 1.52 6.04 26.13
C ALA A 193 2.93 6.30 26.66
N GLN A 194 3.21 5.91 27.91
CA GLN A 194 4.55 5.98 28.52
C GLN A 194 5.52 4.95 27.90
N ALA A 195 5.06 3.73 27.65
CA ALA A 195 5.88 2.67 27.05
C ALA A 195 6.10 2.84 25.53
N LEU A 196 5.21 3.58 24.85
CA LEU A 196 5.24 3.81 23.41
C LEU A 196 4.98 5.29 23.07
N PRO A 197 5.97 6.15 23.32
CA PRO A 197 5.85 7.57 23.03
C PRO A 197 5.75 7.83 21.52
N ILE A 198 5.25 9.01 21.13
CA ILE A 198 4.79 9.31 19.75
C ILE A 198 5.88 9.05 18.69
N GLU A 199 7.12 9.37 19.00
CA GLU A 199 8.29 9.19 18.15
C GLU A 199 8.59 7.71 17.86
N GLU A 200 8.30 6.81 18.80
CA GLU A 200 8.55 5.37 18.68
C GLU A 200 7.39 4.58 18.07
N ARG A 201 6.18 5.16 18.02
CA ARG A 201 5.00 4.49 17.43
C ARG A 201 5.20 4.06 15.97
N GLY A 202 6.10 4.74 15.25
CA GLY A 202 6.48 4.37 13.89
C GLY A 202 7.48 3.22 13.78
N ASN A 203 8.10 2.79 14.87
CA ASN A 203 9.22 1.85 14.87
C ASN A 203 8.84 0.47 15.43
N LEU A 204 7.54 0.15 15.50
CA LEU A 204 7.09 -1.15 15.98
C LEU A 204 7.76 -2.30 15.23
N SER A 205 8.36 -3.22 15.99
CA SER A 205 8.97 -4.45 15.48
C SER A 205 7.99 -5.21 14.60
N GLY A 206 8.44 -5.66 13.42
CA GLY A 206 7.59 -6.34 12.43
C GLY A 206 6.96 -5.41 11.38
N ARG A 207 7.21 -4.10 11.44
CA ARG A 207 6.71 -3.13 10.44
C ARG A 207 7.35 -3.35 9.06
N GLY A 208 6.52 -3.27 8.02
CA GLY A 208 6.98 -3.28 6.63
C GLY A 208 7.50 -4.65 6.19
N TYR A 209 8.41 -4.65 5.21
CA TYR A 209 9.16 -5.83 4.80
C TYR A 209 10.59 -5.71 5.36
N PRO A 210 11.15 -6.75 6.00
CA PRO A 210 12.49 -6.67 6.56
C PRO A 210 13.54 -6.46 5.48
N LYS A 211 14.43 -5.51 5.71
CA LYS A 211 15.56 -5.29 4.83
C LYS A 211 16.46 -6.53 4.79
N ILE A 212 16.70 -7.06 3.59
CA ILE A 212 17.71 -8.11 3.39
C ILE A 212 19.06 -7.48 3.00
N ALA A 213 20.15 -8.25 3.15
CA ALA A 213 21.47 -7.79 2.75
C ALA A 213 21.49 -7.42 1.25
N ALA A 214 22.32 -6.44 0.89
CA ALA A 214 22.55 -6.09 -0.51
C ALA A 214 22.98 -7.35 -1.30
N PRO A 215 22.59 -7.45 -2.58
CA PRO A 215 22.97 -8.60 -3.38
C PRO A 215 24.49 -8.61 -3.60
N LYS A 216 25.07 -9.80 -3.66
CA LYS A 216 26.51 -9.96 -3.93
C LYS A 216 26.84 -9.72 -5.40
N GLN A 217 25.87 -9.94 -6.27
CA GLN A 217 25.93 -9.71 -7.70
C GLN A 217 24.76 -8.82 -8.12
N GLU A 218 24.94 -7.97 -9.12
CA GLU A 218 23.83 -7.18 -9.67
C GLU A 218 22.63 -8.07 -9.99
N PRO A 219 21.39 -7.70 -9.58
CA PRO A 219 20.20 -8.47 -9.87
C PRO A 219 20.05 -8.77 -11.37
N SER A 220 19.90 -10.04 -11.72
CA SER A 220 19.81 -10.51 -13.12
C SER A 220 18.41 -11.04 -13.42
N THR A 221 17.86 -10.59 -14.55
CA THR A 221 16.59 -11.08 -15.09
C THR A 221 16.69 -12.53 -15.56
N GLU A 222 17.87 -12.95 -16.05
CA GLU A 222 18.12 -14.30 -16.55
C GLU A 222 18.19 -15.31 -15.40
N ARG A 223 18.95 -15.00 -14.34
CA ARG A 223 18.96 -15.82 -13.11
C ARG A 223 17.59 -15.81 -12.44
N GLY A 224 16.93 -14.65 -12.43
CA GLY A 224 15.60 -14.49 -11.86
C GLY A 224 14.54 -15.34 -12.55
N ALA A 225 14.61 -15.48 -13.87
CA ALA A 225 13.72 -16.34 -14.64
C ALA A 225 13.83 -17.81 -14.20
N LEU A 226 15.05 -18.32 -13.98
CA LEU A 226 15.26 -19.69 -13.49
C LEU A 226 14.71 -19.89 -12.07
N VAL A 227 14.86 -18.90 -11.20
CA VAL A 227 14.26 -18.93 -9.85
C VAL A 227 12.74 -18.93 -9.95
N TYR A 228 12.18 -18.15 -10.87
CA TYR A 228 10.74 -18.03 -11.10
C TYR A 228 10.13 -19.35 -11.58
N GLU A 229 10.67 -19.92 -12.65
CA GLU A 229 10.24 -21.20 -13.23
C GLU A 229 10.20 -22.29 -12.15
N LYS A 230 11.27 -22.38 -11.35
CA LYS A 230 11.42 -23.42 -10.33
C LYS A 230 10.51 -23.23 -9.11
N ASN A 231 10.25 -22.00 -8.67
CA ASN A 231 9.69 -21.75 -7.34
C ASN A 231 8.38 -20.93 -7.33
N CYS A 232 8.00 -20.32 -8.45
CA CYS A 232 6.91 -19.34 -8.51
C CYS A 232 5.85 -19.71 -9.55
N GLU A 233 6.28 -20.24 -10.70
CA GLU A 233 5.45 -20.46 -11.89
C GLU A 233 4.23 -21.34 -11.62
N THR A 234 4.36 -22.42 -10.85
CA THR A 234 3.23 -23.32 -10.53
C THR A 234 2.02 -22.58 -9.97
N CYS A 235 2.26 -21.51 -9.19
CA CYS A 235 1.20 -20.68 -8.63
C CYS A 235 0.90 -19.46 -9.51
N HIS A 236 1.94 -18.71 -9.89
CA HIS A 236 1.78 -17.42 -10.56
C HIS A 236 1.67 -17.48 -12.10
N ARG A 237 1.77 -18.70 -12.67
CA ARG A 237 1.79 -19.02 -14.11
C ARG A 237 3.02 -18.52 -14.85
N ALA A 238 3.34 -19.14 -15.98
CA ALA A 238 4.53 -18.78 -16.78
C ALA A 238 4.45 -17.34 -17.30
N ASP A 239 3.23 -16.86 -17.59
CA ASP A 239 2.95 -15.50 -18.04
C ASP A 239 2.67 -14.53 -16.90
N GLY A 240 2.82 -14.95 -15.63
CA GLY A 240 2.62 -14.12 -14.45
C GLY A 240 1.19 -13.69 -14.20
N SER A 241 0.19 -14.26 -14.88
CA SER A 241 -1.21 -13.87 -14.77
C SER A 241 -1.85 -14.24 -13.43
N GLY A 242 -1.23 -15.13 -12.65
CA GLY A 242 -1.84 -15.68 -11.46
C GLY A 242 -3.03 -16.61 -11.76
N ILE A 243 -3.89 -16.81 -10.77
CA ILE A 243 -5.04 -17.72 -10.82
C ILE A 243 -6.27 -17.00 -10.28
N LYS A 244 -7.33 -16.97 -11.10
CA LYS A 244 -8.64 -16.44 -10.72
C LYS A 244 -9.73 -17.50 -10.79
N GLY A 245 -10.71 -17.37 -9.92
CA GLY A 245 -11.96 -18.12 -9.95
C GLY A 245 -12.91 -17.64 -11.03
N THR A 246 -13.92 -18.45 -11.31
CA THR A 246 -15.02 -18.09 -12.23
C THR A 246 -15.93 -17.00 -11.69
N ASP A 247 -15.90 -16.79 -10.37
CA ASP A 247 -16.55 -15.68 -9.65
C ASP A 247 -15.76 -14.36 -9.73
N GLY A 248 -14.63 -14.36 -10.43
CA GLY A 248 -13.72 -13.21 -10.53
C GLY A 248 -12.80 -13.04 -9.31
N HIS A 249 -12.84 -13.95 -8.33
CA HIS A 249 -11.96 -13.88 -7.18
C HIS A 249 -10.51 -14.23 -7.56
N SER A 250 -9.57 -13.35 -7.25
CA SER A 250 -8.13 -13.56 -7.50
C SER A 250 -7.54 -14.38 -6.34
N TYR A 251 -7.33 -15.68 -6.54
CA TYR A 251 -6.74 -16.57 -5.55
C TYR A 251 -5.22 -16.43 -5.50
N ILE A 252 -4.58 -16.36 -6.67
CA ILE A 252 -3.16 -16.07 -6.80
C ILE A 252 -3.03 -14.80 -7.63
N PRO A 253 -2.40 -13.74 -7.11
CA PRO A 253 -2.36 -12.45 -7.78
C PRO A 253 -1.50 -12.49 -9.05
N PRO A 254 -1.87 -11.73 -10.10
CA PRO A 254 -0.96 -11.42 -11.18
C PRO A 254 0.25 -10.61 -10.67
N LEU A 255 1.42 -10.93 -11.21
CA LEU A 255 2.68 -10.28 -10.85
C LEU A 255 3.08 -9.19 -11.85
N TRP A 256 2.69 -9.34 -13.11
CA TRP A 256 2.84 -8.37 -14.20
C TRP A 256 1.68 -8.50 -15.19
N GLY A 257 1.71 -7.76 -16.31
CA GLY A 257 0.60 -7.72 -17.26
C GLY A 257 -0.49 -6.73 -16.85
N GLU A 258 -1.57 -6.66 -17.65
CA GLU A 258 -2.63 -5.66 -17.54
C GLU A 258 -3.31 -5.60 -16.15
N TYR A 259 -3.43 -6.75 -15.49
CA TYR A 259 -4.18 -6.85 -14.24
C TYR A 259 -3.32 -6.86 -12.96
N ALA A 260 -2.02 -6.54 -13.08
CA ALA A 260 -1.13 -6.39 -11.94
C ALA A 260 -1.16 -4.97 -11.33
N TYR A 261 -0.36 -4.75 -10.27
CA TYR A 261 -0.07 -3.40 -9.75
C TYR A 261 0.64 -2.55 -10.82
N ASN A 262 0.45 -1.23 -10.79
CA ASN A 262 0.98 -0.33 -11.82
C ASN A 262 2.42 0.15 -11.54
N TRP A 263 3.01 0.85 -12.51
CA TRP A 263 4.36 1.41 -12.39
C TRP A 263 4.51 2.47 -11.29
N GLY A 264 3.42 3.01 -10.73
CA GLY A 264 3.49 3.88 -9.56
C GLY A 264 3.67 3.13 -8.23
N ALA A 265 3.38 1.82 -8.17
CA ALA A 265 3.26 1.07 -6.92
C ALA A 265 4.61 0.70 -6.29
N GLY A 266 4.72 0.75 -4.96
CA GLY A 266 5.98 0.43 -4.26
C GLY A 266 6.55 -0.96 -4.59
N MET A 267 5.69 -1.94 -4.88
CA MET A 267 6.09 -3.32 -5.22
C MET A 267 6.83 -3.43 -6.57
N HIS A 268 6.74 -2.42 -7.43
CA HIS A 268 7.46 -2.40 -8.71
C HIS A 268 8.98 -2.21 -8.55
N ARG A 269 9.44 -1.84 -7.35
CA ARG A 269 10.86 -1.68 -7.03
C ARG A 269 11.49 -3.02 -6.71
N ILE A 270 12.70 -3.22 -7.21
CA ILE A 270 13.44 -4.47 -7.05
C ILE A 270 13.72 -4.73 -5.56
N ASN A 271 14.16 -3.72 -4.80
CA ASN A 271 14.40 -3.86 -3.37
C ASN A 271 13.15 -4.24 -2.57
N THR A 272 12.04 -3.55 -2.81
CA THR A 272 10.79 -3.77 -2.08
C THR A 272 10.25 -5.16 -2.36
N ALA A 273 10.25 -5.58 -3.64
CA ALA A 273 9.86 -6.93 -4.03
C ALA A 273 10.82 -7.98 -3.45
N ALA A 274 12.13 -7.78 -3.49
CA ALA A 274 13.10 -8.73 -2.94
C ALA A 274 12.91 -8.93 -1.43
N TYR A 275 12.63 -7.86 -0.68
CA TYR A 275 12.36 -7.93 0.77
C TYR A 275 11.07 -8.71 1.05
N PHE A 276 10.00 -8.44 0.31
CA PHE A 276 8.75 -9.18 0.41
C PHE A 276 8.96 -10.67 0.07
N ILE A 277 9.58 -10.95 -1.08
CA ILE A 277 9.79 -12.31 -1.59
C ILE A 277 10.65 -13.12 -0.63
N TYR A 278 11.80 -12.60 -0.20
CA TYR A 278 12.70 -13.32 0.70
C TYR A 278 12.02 -13.70 2.02
N GLU A 279 11.15 -12.85 2.55
CA GLU A 279 10.51 -13.07 3.85
C GLU A 279 9.19 -13.85 3.74
N ASN A 280 8.46 -13.74 2.63
CA ASN A 280 7.08 -14.22 2.54
C ASN A 280 6.82 -15.24 1.44
N MET A 281 7.75 -15.42 0.49
CA MET A 281 7.61 -16.33 -0.65
C MET A 281 8.73 -17.38 -0.72
N PRO A 282 8.50 -18.56 -1.33
CA PRO A 282 7.20 -19.12 -1.70
C PRO A 282 6.24 -19.24 -0.50
N LEU A 283 4.93 -19.23 -0.76
CA LEU A 283 3.91 -19.27 0.29
C LEU A 283 4.10 -20.52 1.16
N GLY A 284 4.03 -20.36 2.48
CA GLY A 284 4.28 -21.43 3.45
C GLY A 284 5.75 -21.82 3.60
N LYS A 285 6.68 -21.15 2.91
CA LYS A 285 8.13 -21.37 3.03
C LYS A 285 8.55 -22.82 2.83
N SER A 286 7.93 -23.51 1.87
CA SER A 286 8.34 -24.85 1.44
C SER A 286 9.82 -24.92 1.05
N VAL A 287 10.36 -23.81 0.54
CA VAL A 287 11.79 -23.57 0.33
C VAL A 287 12.12 -22.15 0.80
N GLN A 288 13.28 -21.97 1.43
CA GLN A 288 13.82 -20.65 1.70
C GLN A 288 14.78 -20.25 0.59
N LEU A 289 14.40 -19.26 -0.22
CA LEU A 289 15.30 -18.67 -1.20
C LEU A 289 16.50 -18.03 -0.49
N SER A 290 17.66 -18.11 -1.12
CA SER A 290 18.78 -17.26 -0.77
C SER A 290 18.44 -15.79 -1.05
N LYS A 291 19.16 -14.87 -0.39
CA LYS A 291 18.96 -13.44 -0.60
C LYS A 291 19.23 -13.05 -2.06
N GLN A 292 20.25 -13.64 -2.70
CA GLN A 292 20.57 -13.36 -4.10
C GLN A 292 19.44 -13.83 -5.02
N GLU A 293 18.89 -15.03 -4.80
CA GLU A 293 17.74 -15.52 -5.58
C GLU A 293 16.53 -14.61 -5.42
N ALA A 294 16.26 -14.10 -4.22
CA ALA A 294 15.18 -13.14 -3.99
C ALA A 294 15.38 -11.82 -4.75
N TRP A 295 16.62 -11.33 -4.83
CA TRP A 295 16.97 -10.14 -5.63
C TRP A 295 16.81 -10.40 -7.13
N ASP A 296 17.29 -11.54 -7.62
CA ASP A 296 17.25 -11.91 -9.03
C ASP A 296 15.80 -12.12 -9.49
N VAL A 297 14.99 -12.87 -8.74
CA VAL A 297 13.58 -13.09 -9.11
C VAL A 297 12.75 -11.81 -8.99
N ALA A 298 13.06 -10.91 -8.04
CA ALA A 298 12.43 -9.60 -7.97
C ALA A 298 12.76 -8.74 -9.20
N ALA A 299 13.99 -8.80 -9.70
CA ALA A 299 14.39 -8.15 -10.94
C ALA A 299 13.63 -8.72 -12.15
N TYR A 300 13.55 -10.05 -12.28
CA TYR A 300 12.77 -10.70 -13.33
C TYR A 300 11.28 -10.32 -13.29
N VAL A 301 10.63 -10.42 -12.13
CA VAL A 301 9.21 -10.03 -12.00
C VAL A 301 8.98 -8.57 -12.40
N ASN A 302 9.87 -7.67 -11.98
CA ASN A 302 9.74 -6.23 -12.22
C ASN A 302 10.39 -5.72 -13.51
N SER A 303 10.88 -6.60 -14.38
CA SER A 303 11.30 -6.23 -15.75
C SER A 303 10.17 -6.30 -16.76
N HIS A 304 9.02 -6.89 -16.40
CA HIS A 304 7.86 -7.03 -17.26
C HIS A 304 6.96 -5.79 -17.23
N GLU A 305 6.27 -5.54 -18.36
CA GLU A 305 5.30 -4.45 -18.45
C GLU A 305 4.07 -4.71 -17.58
N ARG A 306 3.49 -3.61 -17.13
CA ARG A 306 2.33 -3.52 -16.23
C ARG A 306 1.58 -2.22 -16.53
N PRO A 307 0.46 -1.91 -15.86
CA PRO A 307 -0.23 -0.67 -16.09
C PRO A 307 0.66 0.54 -15.83
N GLN A 308 0.45 1.58 -16.61
CA GLN A 308 1.24 2.80 -16.58
C GLN A 308 1.11 3.53 -15.24
N ASP A 309 2.15 4.25 -14.85
CA ASP A 309 2.13 5.15 -13.71
C ASP A 309 1.00 6.18 -13.91
N PRO A 310 0.06 6.34 -12.96
CA PRO A 310 -1.01 7.35 -13.04
C PRO A 310 -0.49 8.79 -13.22
N ARG A 311 0.78 9.04 -12.90
CA ARG A 311 1.45 10.34 -13.05
C ARG A 311 2.03 10.58 -14.44
N PHE A 312 2.06 9.56 -15.30
CA PHE A 312 2.62 9.63 -16.64
C PHE A 312 1.89 10.68 -17.51
N LYS A 313 2.67 11.53 -18.18
CA LYS A 313 2.18 12.61 -19.07
C LYS A 313 2.69 12.47 -20.51
N GLY A 314 2.86 11.23 -20.99
CA GLY A 314 3.26 10.96 -22.38
C GLY A 314 4.77 10.86 -22.63
N ASN A 315 5.62 11.04 -21.62
CA ASN A 315 7.08 10.93 -21.74
C ASN A 315 7.68 10.06 -20.63
N VAL A 316 8.22 8.90 -21.01
CA VAL A 316 8.72 7.88 -20.06
C VAL A 316 9.97 8.40 -19.35
N SER A 317 10.92 8.96 -20.09
CA SER A 317 12.18 9.48 -19.54
C SER A 317 11.94 10.61 -18.55
N ALA A 318 11.06 11.56 -18.87
CA ALA A 318 10.71 12.65 -17.96
C ALA A 318 9.97 12.14 -16.69
N ASN A 319 9.08 11.15 -16.84
CA ASN A 319 8.43 10.53 -15.69
C ASN A 319 9.43 9.78 -14.81
N ALA A 320 10.37 9.05 -15.43
CA ALA A 320 11.45 8.33 -14.75
C ALA A 320 12.33 9.28 -13.94
N GLU A 321 12.75 10.39 -14.55
CA GLU A 321 13.56 11.42 -13.90
C GLU A 321 12.88 11.96 -12.64
N ARG A 322 11.57 12.22 -12.71
CA ARG A 322 10.81 12.84 -11.63
C ARG A 322 10.40 11.87 -10.52
N TYR A 323 10.01 10.65 -10.86
CA TYR A 323 9.31 9.73 -9.94
C TYR A 323 10.01 8.38 -9.71
N HIS A 324 10.98 7.99 -10.55
CA HIS A 324 11.60 6.67 -10.49
C HIS A 324 13.11 6.71 -10.19
N GLN A 325 13.52 7.63 -9.32
CA GLN A 325 14.87 7.69 -8.73
C GLN A 325 15.05 6.65 -7.62
N HIS A 326 14.90 5.37 -7.97
CA HIS A 326 15.00 4.23 -7.05
C HIS A 326 15.49 2.98 -7.78
N GLN A 327 15.66 1.87 -7.06
CA GLN A 327 16.10 0.61 -7.65
C GLN A 327 14.95 -0.08 -8.42
N GLY A 328 14.78 0.29 -9.70
CA GLY A 328 13.80 -0.30 -10.61
C GLY A 328 14.23 -0.19 -12.08
N TYR A 329 13.37 -0.69 -12.98
CA TYR A 329 13.62 -0.69 -14.42
C TYR A 329 12.86 0.38 -15.22
N TYR A 330 11.83 1.02 -14.66
CA TYR A 330 11.06 2.04 -15.38
C TYR A 330 11.96 3.12 -16.00
N GLY A 331 11.81 3.36 -17.30
CA GLY A 331 12.62 4.30 -18.08
C GLY A 331 14.01 3.80 -18.50
N LYS A 332 14.45 2.63 -18.02
CA LYS A 332 15.69 1.97 -18.48
C LYS A 332 15.43 1.11 -19.70
N THR A 333 16.48 0.87 -20.49
CA THR A 333 16.44 -0.02 -21.64
C THR A 333 16.82 -1.44 -21.24
N LEU A 334 15.92 -2.39 -21.45
CA LEU A 334 16.17 -3.83 -21.32
C LEU A 334 15.90 -4.51 -22.67
N SER A 335 16.83 -5.33 -23.14
CA SER A 335 16.71 -6.05 -24.43
C SER A 335 16.28 -5.15 -25.60
N GLY A 336 16.83 -3.93 -25.66
CA GLY A 336 16.54 -2.95 -26.71
C GLY A 336 15.22 -2.18 -26.57
N LYS A 337 14.43 -2.42 -25.51
CA LYS A 337 13.14 -1.74 -25.26
C LYS A 337 13.19 -0.93 -23.97
N GLN A 338 12.66 0.29 -24.00
CA GLN A 338 12.52 1.10 -22.79
C GLN A 338 11.34 0.60 -21.95
N VAL A 339 11.59 0.17 -20.71
CA VAL A 339 10.54 -0.31 -19.81
C VAL A 339 9.61 0.85 -19.43
N GLY A 340 8.30 0.63 -19.50
CA GLY A 340 7.26 1.64 -19.30
C GLY A 340 6.78 2.30 -20.60
N SER A 341 7.42 2.01 -21.74
CA SER A 341 6.99 2.51 -23.07
C SER A 341 5.86 1.69 -23.68
N ASN A 342 5.74 0.41 -23.32
CA ASN A 342 4.66 -0.48 -23.75
C ASN A 342 3.76 -0.86 -22.56
N ALA A 343 3.68 0.01 -21.56
CA ALA A 343 2.83 -0.19 -20.39
C ALA A 343 1.35 -0.21 -20.79
N PHE A 344 0.56 -1.03 -20.09
CA PHE A 344 -0.89 -1.05 -20.24
C PHE A 344 -1.48 0.28 -19.78
N LYS A 345 -2.71 0.62 -20.20
CA LYS A 345 -3.37 1.83 -19.73
C LYS A 345 -3.51 1.79 -18.20
N SER A 346 -3.24 2.92 -17.55
CA SER A 346 -3.54 3.05 -16.12
C SER A 346 -5.05 2.91 -15.93
N GLY A 347 -5.47 2.08 -14.98
CA GLY A 347 -6.86 1.72 -14.74
C GLY A 347 -7.61 2.79 -13.96
N THR A 348 -7.37 4.08 -14.24
CA THR A 348 -8.16 5.16 -13.68
C THR A 348 -9.58 5.01 -14.21
N VAL A 349 -10.42 4.31 -13.45
CA VAL A 349 -11.84 4.11 -13.72
C VAL A 349 -12.45 5.48 -14.03
N GLU A 350 -13.04 5.61 -15.21
CA GLU A 350 -13.69 6.85 -15.69
C GLU A 350 -14.74 7.36 -14.68
#